data_AF-A0A524EM02-F1
#
_entry.id   AF-A0A524EM02-F1
#
_cell.length_a   1.000
_cell.length_b   1.000
_cell.length_c   1.000
_cell.angle_alpha   90.00
_cell.angle_beta   90.00
_cell.angle_gamma   90.00
#
_symmetry.space_group_name_H-M   'P 1'
#
loop_
_entity.id
_entity.type
_entity.pdbx_description
1 polymer ?
#
loop_
_entity_poly.entity_id
_entity_poly.type
_entity_poly.pdbx_seq_one_letter_code
_entity_poly.pdbx_strand_id
1 'polypeptide(L)'
;MKRWINISSEEKANKETDFNKWTVQELREFCSKNNIKIPSKAKKKDIINILKSVVANPEFVDRTQEEELEEEIIAGFDEEEDESLLLQRDKMDAKFWQKPKYRVLLDLELAKDSQVAFYDLSTLVDNFFDHMLQEELINYKISGIALKTASFLHHYKITSIIREEEEIQKKEELEKLRQRHSRTIPRSLPQPVHPKMQIATKDELFDAMRAAIIETMQKKEKLRRRRIRQEEKKQKRLQRLSQAKLPKELLKHISGKEQTIEELHESWLNRIKAIINLNNKNPSFFELMNIIKNEEESSIGRKFALVRMFLALMFLSTGSKLNLSQEDEFKDISISLQ
;
A
#
# COMPACT_ATOMS: atom_id res chain seq x y z
N MET A 1 -54.43 -28.98 -22.15
CA MET A 1 -54.31 -30.19 -21.31
C MET A 1 -52.85 -30.63 -21.33
N LYS A 2 -52.17 -30.52 -20.19
CA LYS A 2 -50.77 -30.94 -20.01
C LYS A 2 -50.73 -32.47 -19.90
N ARG A 3 -49.91 -33.14 -20.72
CA ARG A 3 -49.47 -34.52 -20.48
C ARG A 3 -47.98 -34.46 -20.21
N TRP A 4 -47.61 -34.59 -18.93
CA TRP A 4 -46.23 -34.79 -18.51
C TRP A 4 -45.90 -36.25 -18.79
N ILE A 5 -44.96 -36.49 -19.70
CA ILE A 5 -44.31 -37.80 -19.80
C ILE A 5 -43.27 -37.80 -18.68
N ASN A 6 -43.61 -38.52 -17.62
CA ASN A 6 -42.77 -38.77 -16.47
C ASN A 6 -41.73 -39.83 -16.88
N ILE A 7 -40.52 -39.40 -17.22
CA ILE A 7 -39.39 -40.33 -17.43
C ILE A 7 -38.87 -40.67 -16.04
N SER A 8 -39.15 -41.90 -15.62
CA SER A 8 -38.82 -42.44 -14.30
C SER A 8 -37.32 -42.44 -14.05
N SER A 9 -36.97 -42.07 -12.83
CA SER A 9 -35.65 -42.07 -12.19
C SER A 9 -35.01 -43.46 -12.03
N GLU A 10 -35.37 -44.44 -12.87
CA GLU A 10 -34.98 -45.86 -12.69
C GLU A 10 -33.95 -46.36 -13.72
N GLU A 11 -33.67 -45.63 -14.80
CA GLU A 11 -32.68 -46.07 -15.81
C GLU A 11 -31.23 -45.62 -15.53
N LYS A 12 -31.00 -44.73 -14.54
CA LYS A 12 -29.65 -44.25 -14.19
C LYS A 12 -28.89 -45.15 -13.19
N ALA A 13 -29.47 -46.27 -12.76
CA ALA A 13 -28.97 -46.99 -11.58
C ALA A 13 -27.97 -48.13 -11.83
N ASN A 14 -27.74 -48.64 -13.04
CA ASN A 14 -26.90 -49.85 -13.21
C ASN A 14 -25.91 -49.80 -14.37
N LYS A 15 -24.93 -48.90 -14.31
CA LYS A 15 -23.57 -49.22 -14.77
C LYS A 15 -22.70 -49.33 -13.52
N GLU A 16 -22.77 -50.49 -12.90
CA GLU A 16 -21.96 -50.83 -11.72
C GLU A 16 -20.49 -50.85 -12.14
N THR A 17 -19.77 -49.74 -11.93
CA THR A 17 -18.36 -49.62 -12.28
C THR A 17 -17.53 -50.46 -11.31
N ASP A 18 -16.95 -51.55 -11.82
CA ASP A 18 -16.07 -52.46 -11.07
C ASP A 18 -14.71 -51.78 -10.72
N PHE A 19 -14.68 -50.91 -9.71
CA PHE A 19 -13.46 -50.20 -9.25
C PHE A 19 -12.30 -51.12 -8.83
N ASN A 20 -12.55 -52.42 -8.65
CA ASN A 20 -11.52 -53.40 -8.29
C ASN A 20 -10.52 -53.65 -9.45
N LYS A 21 -10.98 -53.53 -10.70
CA LYS A 21 -10.18 -53.81 -11.91
C LYS A 21 -9.22 -52.67 -12.26
N TRP A 22 -9.48 -51.46 -11.80
CA TRP A 22 -8.73 -50.26 -12.17
C TRP A 22 -7.36 -50.16 -11.48
N THR A 23 -6.41 -49.50 -12.15
CA THR A 23 -5.11 -49.19 -11.55
C THR A 23 -5.22 -48.05 -10.53
N VAL A 24 -4.23 -47.90 -9.64
CA VAL A 24 -4.23 -46.81 -8.64
C VAL A 24 -4.19 -45.43 -9.32
N GLN A 25 -3.61 -45.36 -10.52
CA GLN A 25 -3.52 -44.14 -11.31
C GLN A 25 -4.88 -43.75 -11.88
N GLU A 26 -5.60 -44.68 -12.52
CA GLU A 26 -6.97 -44.47 -13.03
C GLU A 26 -7.94 -44.02 -11.93
N LEU A 27 -7.85 -44.64 -10.74
CA LEU A 27 -8.69 -44.25 -9.59
C LEU A 27 -8.39 -42.82 -9.11
N ARG A 28 -7.14 -42.35 -9.23
CA ARG A 28 -6.77 -40.98 -8.86
C ARG A 28 -7.20 -39.98 -9.92
N GLU A 29 -7.06 -40.31 -11.20
CA GLU A 29 -7.51 -39.47 -12.31
C GLU A 29 -9.03 -39.28 -12.28
N PHE A 30 -9.78 -40.35 -12.03
CA PHE A 30 -11.24 -40.27 -11.85
C PHE A 30 -11.62 -39.37 -10.66
N CYS A 31 -10.95 -39.52 -9.52
CA CYS A 31 -11.18 -38.63 -8.37
C CYS A 31 -10.79 -37.17 -8.64
N SER A 32 -9.74 -36.92 -9.41
CA SER A 32 -9.35 -35.57 -9.82
C SER A 32 -10.41 -34.93 -10.72
N LYS A 33 -10.92 -35.65 -11.73
CA LYS A 33 -11.99 -35.17 -12.61
C LYS A 33 -13.29 -34.86 -11.86
N ASN A 34 -13.63 -35.72 -10.90
CA ASN A 34 -14.84 -35.57 -10.08
C ASN A 34 -14.63 -34.75 -8.79
N ASN A 35 -13.51 -34.04 -8.64
CA ASN A 35 -13.19 -33.19 -7.47
C ASN A 35 -13.24 -33.90 -6.10
N ILE A 36 -12.94 -35.20 -6.07
CA ILE A 36 -12.90 -36.03 -4.85
C ILE A 36 -11.50 -35.95 -4.24
N LYS A 37 -11.39 -35.44 -3.00
CA LYS A 37 -10.11 -35.30 -2.28
C LYS A 37 -9.62 -36.65 -1.75
N ILE A 38 -8.51 -37.16 -2.29
CA ILE A 38 -7.82 -38.36 -1.78
C ILE A 38 -6.54 -37.97 -1.01
N PRO A 39 -6.24 -38.60 0.15
CA PRO A 39 -4.94 -38.49 0.81
C PRO A 39 -3.78 -39.03 -0.04
N SER A 40 -2.65 -38.30 -0.12
CA SER A 40 -1.52 -38.62 -1.01
C SER A 40 -0.88 -40.01 -0.82
N LYS A 41 -0.98 -40.59 0.39
CA LYS A 41 -0.45 -41.92 0.75
C LYS A 41 -1.51 -43.03 0.88
N ALA A 42 -2.75 -42.80 0.43
CA ALA A 42 -3.83 -43.80 0.53
C ALA A 42 -3.53 -45.07 -0.29
N LYS A 43 -3.83 -46.25 0.28
CA LYS A 43 -3.70 -47.55 -0.41
C LYS A 43 -4.89 -47.76 -1.35
N LYS A 44 -4.74 -48.60 -2.39
CA LYS A 44 -5.80 -48.93 -3.38
C LYS A 44 -7.15 -49.25 -2.73
N LYS A 45 -7.15 -50.04 -1.64
CA LYS A 45 -8.36 -50.42 -0.91
C LYS A 45 -9.10 -49.23 -0.28
N ASP A 46 -8.36 -48.27 0.25
CA ASP A 46 -8.94 -47.08 0.90
C ASP A 46 -9.59 -46.16 -0.12
N ILE A 47 -8.97 -46.02 -1.30
CA ILE A 47 -9.49 -45.22 -2.42
C ILE A 47 -10.80 -45.83 -2.95
N ILE A 48 -10.86 -47.16 -3.09
CA ILE A 48 -12.07 -47.86 -3.53
C ILE A 48 -13.22 -47.68 -2.53
N ASN A 49 -12.95 -47.73 -1.23
CA ASN A 49 -14.00 -47.51 -0.22
C ASN A 49 -14.56 -46.08 -0.26
N ILE A 50 -13.68 -45.08 -0.46
CA ILE A 50 -14.11 -43.68 -0.62
C ILE A 50 -14.98 -43.54 -1.87
N LEU A 51 -14.55 -44.10 -3.01
CA LEU A 51 -15.32 -44.05 -4.25
C LEU A 51 -16.69 -44.71 -4.14
N LYS A 52 -16.78 -45.90 -3.53
CA LYS A 52 -18.07 -46.56 -3.30
C LYS A 52 -19.00 -45.71 -2.43
N SER A 53 -18.46 -45.01 -1.42
CA SER A 53 -19.27 -44.13 -0.58
C SER A 53 -19.76 -42.87 -1.30
N VAL A 54 -18.95 -42.32 -2.22
CA VAL A 54 -19.30 -41.10 -2.97
C VAL A 54 -20.29 -41.40 -4.09
N VAL A 55 -20.10 -42.51 -4.81
CA VAL A 55 -20.98 -42.94 -5.91
C VAL A 55 -22.34 -43.43 -5.41
N ALA A 56 -22.41 -43.95 -4.17
CA ALA A 56 -23.68 -44.34 -3.55
C ALA A 56 -24.57 -43.14 -3.18
N ASN A 57 -24.07 -41.90 -3.25
CA ASN A 57 -24.87 -40.72 -2.96
C ASN A 57 -25.78 -40.36 -4.15
N PRO A 58 -27.09 -40.14 -3.94
CA PRO A 58 -28.05 -39.87 -5.02
C PRO A 58 -27.84 -38.52 -5.73
N GLU A 59 -27.01 -37.63 -5.18
CA GLU A 59 -26.64 -36.34 -5.78
C GLU A 59 -25.33 -36.39 -6.60
N PHE A 60 -24.68 -37.55 -6.70
CA PHE A 60 -23.44 -37.67 -7.45
C PHE A 60 -23.71 -37.65 -8.97
N VAL A 61 -23.15 -36.66 -9.66
CA VAL A 61 -23.15 -36.55 -11.13
C VAL A 61 -21.74 -36.87 -11.61
N ASP A 62 -21.62 -37.92 -12.42
CA ASP A 62 -20.33 -38.36 -12.98
C ASP A 62 -19.92 -37.47 -14.15
N ARG A 63 -18.93 -36.59 -13.91
CA ARG A 63 -18.50 -35.57 -14.90
C ARG A 63 -17.71 -36.17 -16.05
N THR A 64 -17.25 -37.41 -15.94
CA THR A 64 -16.55 -38.08 -17.05
C THR A 64 -17.46 -38.42 -18.21
N GLN A 65 -18.78 -38.52 -17.99
CA GLN A 65 -19.75 -38.77 -19.06
C GLN A 65 -20.15 -37.49 -19.81
N GLU A 66 -19.98 -36.30 -19.21
CA GLU A 66 -20.25 -35.02 -19.88
C GLU A 66 -19.19 -34.73 -20.97
N GLU A 67 -17.92 -35.07 -20.74
CA GLU A 67 -16.85 -34.93 -21.75
C GLU A 67 -17.08 -35.84 -22.97
N GLU A 68 -17.57 -37.07 -22.79
CA GLU A 68 -17.88 -37.98 -23.91
C GLU A 68 -19.10 -37.50 -24.73
N LEU A 69 -20.11 -36.91 -24.08
CA LEU A 69 -21.28 -36.31 -24.75
C LEU A 69 -20.94 -35.05 -25.54
N GLU A 70 -20.01 -34.22 -25.06
CA GLU A 70 -19.54 -33.04 -25.78
C GLU A 70 -18.74 -33.40 -27.05
N GLU A 71 -17.96 -34.50 -27.02
CA GLU A 71 -17.22 -34.99 -28.19
C GLU A 71 -18.15 -35.63 -29.25
N GLU A 72 -19.24 -36.31 -28.86
CA GLU A 72 -20.25 -36.82 -29.81
C GLU A 72 -21.08 -35.71 -30.47
N ILE A 73 -21.38 -34.62 -29.75
CA ILE A 73 -22.11 -33.46 -30.31
C ILE A 73 -21.28 -32.74 -31.40
N ILE A 74 -19.95 -32.75 -31.28
CA ILE A 74 -19.03 -32.11 -32.24
C ILE A 74 -18.87 -32.94 -33.52
N ALA A 75 -19.04 -34.26 -33.46
CA ALA A 75 -18.86 -35.15 -34.60
C ALA A 75 -20.15 -35.42 -35.43
N GLY A 76 -21.32 -34.94 -34.99
CA GLY A 76 -22.62 -35.23 -35.59
C GLY A 76 -23.35 -34.07 -36.27
N PHE A 77 -22.78 -32.86 -36.34
CA PHE A 77 -23.37 -31.72 -37.04
C PHE A 77 -22.78 -31.56 -38.45
N ASP A 78 -23.18 -32.45 -39.35
CA ASP A 78 -23.18 -32.13 -40.78
C ASP A 78 -24.35 -31.19 -41.07
N GLU A 79 -24.05 -30.24 -41.95
CA GLU A 79 -24.82 -29.07 -42.36
C GLU A 79 -26.12 -29.44 -43.10
N GLU A 80 -27.05 -28.48 -43.16
CA GLU A 80 -28.26 -28.46 -44.01
C GLU A 80 -29.52 -29.15 -43.43
N GLU A 81 -30.40 -28.38 -42.76
CA GLU A 81 -31.81 -28.22 -43.17
C GLU A 81 -32.71 -27.47 -42.15
N ASP A 82 -32.35 -27.35 -40.86
CA ASP A 82 -33.34 -26.92 -39.84
C ASP A 82 -33.29 -25.44 -39.37
N GLU A 83 -32.37 -24.59 -39.87
CA GLU A 83 -32.32 -23.16 -39.48
C GLU A 83 -33.44 -22.28 -40.08
N SER A 84 -34.28 -22.80 -41.00
CA SER A 84 -35.14 -21.96 -41.84
C SER A 84 -36.50 -21.53 -41.23
N LEU A 85 -36.92 -22.07 -40.08
CA LEU A 85 -38.30 -21.87 -39.59
C LEU A 85 -38.47 -21.01 -38.33
N LEU A 86 -37.38 -20.66 -37.61
CA LEU A 86 -37.45 -19.85 -36.38
C LEU A 86 -37.00 -18.38 -36.53
N LEU A 87 -36.48 -17.99 -37.70
CA LEU A 87 -35.91 -16.66 -37.98
C LEU A 87 -36.88 -15.65 -38.63
N GLN A 88 -38.17 -15.97 -38.78
CA GLN A 88 -39.13 -15.10 -39.48
C GLN A 88 -39.97 -14.17 -38.59
N ARG A 89 -39.74 -14.13 -37.27
CA ARG A 89 -40.30 -13.06 -36.43
C ARG A 89 -39.21 -12.06 -36.07
N ASP A 90 -39.25 -10.96 -36.82
CA ASP A 90 -38.54 -9.69 -36.62
C ASP A 90 -37.13 -9.55 -37.23
N LYS A 91 -37.05 -9.60 -38.57
CA LYS A 91 -36.11 -8.75 -39.33
C LYS A 91 -36.55 -7.27 -39.27
N MET A 92 -36.73 -6.75 -38.06
CA MET A 92 -36.56 -5.32 -37.85
C MET A 92 -35.06 -5.12 -37.77
N ASP A 93 -34.47 -4.35 -38.69
CA ASP A 93 -33.03 -4.12 -38.74
C ASP A 93 -32.48 -3.91 -37.33
N ALA A 94 -31.58 -4.79 -36.91
CA ALA A 94 -30.98 -4.70 -35.58
C ALA A 94 -30.39 -3.29 -35.45
N LYS A 95 -30.88 -2.55 -34.45
CA LYS A 95 -30.49 -1.14 -34.25
C LYS A 95 -28.98 -1.07 -34.17
N PHE A 96 -28.35 -0.03 -34.70
CA PHE A 96 -26.88 -0.03 -34.83
C PHE A 96 -26.16 -0.23 -33.49
N TRP A 97 -26.74 0.18 -32.36
CA TRP A 97 -26.18 -0.04 -31.02
C TRP A 97 -26.22 -1.50 -30.53
N GLN A 98 -27.03 -2.36 -31.16
CA GLN A 98 -27.04 -3.81 -30.91
C GLN A 98 -25.96 -4.55 -31.72
N LYS A 99 -25.30 -3.86 -32.67
CA LYS A 99 -24.18 -4.44 -33.41
C LYS A 99 -23.05 -4.80 -32.43
N PRO A 100 -22.32 -5.91 -32.67
CA PRO A 100 -21.33 -6.45 -31.74
C PRO A 100 -20.24 -5.44 -31.35
N LYS A 101 -19.89 -4.51 -32.24
CA LYS A 101 -18.91 -3.44 -31.98
C LYS A 101 -19.34 -2.49 -30.85
N TYR A 102 -20.60 -2.08 -30.82
CA TYR A 102 -21.10 -1.07 -29.87
C TYR A 102 -21.75 -1.69 -28.62
N ARG A 103 -22.08 -2.99 -28.67
CA ARG A 103 -22.59 -3.75 -27.53
C ARG A 103 -21.66 -3.71 -26.31
N VAL A 104 -20.35 -3.59 -26.55
CA VAL A 104 -19.32 -3.40 -25.51
C VAL A 104 -19.58 -2.15 -24.65
N LEU A 105 -20.19 -1.11 -25.22
CA LEU A 105 -20.56 0.10 -24.48
C LEU A 105 -21.87 -0.08 -23.69
N LEU A 106 -22.64 -1.14 -23.94
CA LEU A 106 -23.92 -1.37 -23.25
C LEU A 106 -23.79 -2.36 -22.09
N ASP A 107 -22.96 -3.39 -22.25
CA ASP A 107 -22.77 -4.44 -21.25
C ASP A 107 -21.39 -4.34 -20.58
N LEU A 108 -21.40 -4.03 -19.28
CA LEU A 108 -20.18 -3.86 -18.46
C LEU A 108 -19.39 -5.17 -18.27
N GLU A 109 -20.05 -6.32 -18.44
CA GLU A 109 -19.44 -7.65 -18.26
C GLU A 109 -18.58 -8.03 -19.46
N LEU A 110 -19.09 -7.82 -20.69
CA LEU A 110 -18.32 -7.98 -21.93
C LEU A 110 -17.09 -7.06 -21.98
N ALA A 111 -17.15 -5.93 -21.29
CA ALA A 111 -16.07 -4.97 -21.22
C ALA A 111 -14.92 -5.35 -20.27
N LYS A 112 -15.11 -6.36 -19.41
CA LYS A 112 -14.05 -6.88 -18.52
C LYS A 112 -13.16 -7.91 -19.20
N ASP A 113 -13.61 -8.49 -20.30
CA ASP A 113 -12.81 -9.43 -21.07
C ASP A 113 -11.62 -8.71 -21.70
N SER A 114 -10.45 -9.34 -21.64
CA SER A 114 -9.14 -8.77 -21.95
C SER A 114 -9.00 -8.15 -23.35
N GLN A 115 -9.95 -8.42 -24.25
CA GLN A 115 -9.99 -7.86 -25.60
C GLN A 115 -10.42 -6.39 -25.64
N VAL A 116 -11.18 -5.91 -24.64
CA VAL A 116 -11.70 -4.53 -24.60
C VAL A 116 -10.64 -3.52 -24.15
N ALA A 117 -9.60 -3.97 -23.43
CA ALA A 117 -8.46 -3.15 -23.04
C ALA A 117 -7.67 -2.58 -24.24
N PHE A 118 -7.72 -3.28 -25.38
CA PHE A 118 -7.02 -2.90 -26.62
C PHE A 118 -7.84 -2.01 -27.55
N TYR A 119 -9.14 -1.86 -27.31
CA TYR A 119 -9.94 -0.90 -28.06
C TYR A 119 -9.63 0.51 -27.58
N ASP A 120 -9.51 1.44 -28.51
CA ASP A 120 -9.49 2.85 -28.19
C ASP A 120 -10.93 3.30 -27.90
N LEU A 121 -11.29 3.31 -26.61
CA LEU A 121 -12.65 3.66 -26.18
C LEU A 121 -13.05 5.05 -26.65
N SER A 122 -12.12 5.98 -26.78
CA SER A 122 -12.41 7.35 -27.20
C SER A 122 -12.94 7.37 -28.63
N THR A 123 -12.24 6.74 -29.56
CA THR A 123 -12.73 6.64 -30.95
C THR A 123 -14.00 5.78 -31.07
N LEU A 124 -14.16 4.74 -30.25
CA LEU A 124 -15.38 3.92 -30.24
C LEU A 124 -16.61 4.73 -29.79
N VAL A 125 -16.45 5.55 -28.74
CA VAL A 125 -17.49 6.41 -28.20
C VAL A 125 -17.85 7.52 -29.19
N ASP A 126 -16.86 8.17 -29.81
CA ASP A 126 -17.09 9.20 -30.82
C ASP A 126 -17.87 8.63 -32.02
N ASN A 127 -17.42 7.49 -32.55
CA ASN A 127 -18.13 6.79 -33.63
C ASN A 127 -19.55 6.35 -33.22
N PHE A 128 -19.77 6.00 -31.96
CA PHE A 128 -21.08 5.63 -31.44
C PHE A 128 -22.04 6.83 -31.40
N PHE A 129 -21.55 7.99 -30.96
CA PHE A 129 -22.33 9.23 -30.95
C PHE A 129 -22.57 9.76 -32.37
N ASP A 130 -21.58 9.67 -33.27
CA ASP A 130 -21.74 10.07 -34.67
C ASP A 130 -22.80 9.23 -35.38
N HIS A 131 -22.85 7.92 -35.14
CA HIS A 131 -23.92 7.06 -35.66
C HIS A 131 -25.28 7.34 -35.01
N MET A 132 -25.34 7.70 -33.72
CA MET A 132 -26.60 8.17 -33.11
C MET A 132 -27.12 9.45 -33.73
N LEU A 133 -26.22 10.37 -34.10
CA LEU A 133 -26.57 11.64 -34.73
C LEU A 133 -27.04 11.43 -36.18
N GLN A 134 -26.39 10.52 -36.92
CA GLN A 134 -26.75 10.18 -38.29
C GLN A 134 -28.13 9.52 -38.43
N GLU A 135 -28.54 8.72 -37.44
CA GLU A 135 -29.85 8.05 -37.45
C GLU A 135 -30.99 8.94 -36.90
N GLU A 136 -30.71 10.19 -36.51
CA GLU A 136 -31.67 11.19 -35.99
C GLU A 136 -32.54 10.71 -34.79
N LEU A 137 -32.19 9.58 -34.17
CA LEU A 137 -32.93 8.94 -33.07
C LEU A 137 -32.04 8.83 -31.83
N ILE A 138 -31.83 9.96 -31.15
CA ILE A 138 -31.05 10.00 -29.91
C ILE A 138 -31.85 9.36 -28.78
N ASN A 139 -31.52 8.11 -28.45
CA ASN A 139 -32.02 7.48 -27.24
C ASN A 139 -31.14 7.86 -26.03
N TYR A 140 -31.57 8.88 -25.28
CA TYR A 140 -30.86 9.37 -24.09
C TYR A 140 -30.57 8.29 -23.03
N LYS A 141 -31.40 7.24 -22.95
CA LYS A 141 -31.18 6.14 -22.00
C LYS A 141 -29.97 5.30 -22.41
N ILE A 142 -29.85 5.00 -23.70
CA ILE A 142 -28.78 4.16 -24.24
C ILE A 142 -27.47 4.95 -24.26
N SER A 143 -27.52 6.22 -24.67
CA SER A 143 -26.34 7.08 -24.63
C SER A 143 -25.84 7.32 -23.20
N GLY A 144 -26.75 7.46 -22.23
CA GLY A 144 -26.39 7.56 -20.81
C GLY A 144 -25.71 6.30 -20.28
N ILE A 145 -26.17 5.11 -20.70
CA ILE A 145 -25.52 3.84 -20.37
C ILE A 145 -24.13 3.78 -21.01
N ALA A 146 -24.01 4.07 -22.32
CA ALA A 146 -22.74 4.07 -23.04
C ALA A 146 -21.71 5.05 -22.45
N LEU A 147 -22.14 6.23 -22.02
CA LEU A 147 -21.26 7.21 -21.39
C LEU A 147 -20.80 6.73 -20.00
N LYS A 148 -21.71 6.14 -19.22
CA LYS A 148 -21.40 5.58 -17.91
C LYS A 148 -20.40 4.42 -18.01
N THR A 149 -20.61 3.50 -18.94
CA THR A 149 -19.70 2.36 -19.15
C THR A 149 -18.34 2.83 -19.65
N ALA A 150 -18.29 3.78 -20.59
CA ALA A 150 -17.05 4.38 -21.05
C ALA A 150 -16.27 5.03 -19.91
N SER A 151 -16.93 5.86 -19.08
CA SER A 151 -16.32 6.49 -17.90
C SER A 151 -15.78 5.45 -16.91
N PHE A 152 -16.55 4.40 -16.66
CA PHE A 152 -16.13 3.30 -15.79
C PHE A 152 -14.90 2.56 -16.33
N LEU A 153 -14.85 2.29 -17.63
CA LEU A 153 -13.73 1.62 -18.28
C LEU A 153 -12.47 2.48 -18.31
N HIS A 154 -12.60 3.79 -18.56
CA HIS A 154 -11.46 4.72 -18.43
C HIS A 154 -10.92 4.74 -16.99
N HIS A 155 -11.81 4.80 -16.00
CA HIS A 155 -11.40 4.72 -14.59
C HIS A 155 -10.71 3.39 -14.27
N TYR A 156 -11.26 2.28 -14.76
CA TYR A 156 -10.67 0.95 -14.59
C TYR A 156 -9.27 0.85 -15.22
N LYS A 157 -9.10 1.36 -16.44
CA LYS A 157 -7.80 1.40 -17.13
C LYS A 157 -6.77 2.22 -16.35
N ILE A 158 -7.13 3.42 -15.89
CA ILE A 158 -6.26 4.28 -15.09
C ILE A 158 -5.88 3.58 -13.78
N THR A 159 -6.84 3.01 -13.07
CA THR A 159 -6.58 2.31 -11.81
C THR A 159 -5.73 1.04 -11.98
N SER A 160 -5.89 0.32 -13.09
CA SER A 160 -5.01 -0.82 -13.43
C SER A 160 -3.57 -0.39 -13.62
N ILE A 161 -3.34 0.67 -14.40
CA ILE A 161 -1.99 1.21 -14.65
C ILE A 161 -1.34 1.69 -13.34
N ILE A 162 -2.10 2.40 -12.49
CA ILE A 162 -1.58 2.85 -11.18
C ILE A 162 -1.18 1.66 -10.30
N ARG A 163 -1.98 0.58 -10.26
CA ARG A 163 -1.65 -0.62 -9.49
C ARG A 163 -0.38 -1.30 -10.00
N GLU A 164 -0.22 -1.39 -11.32
CA GLU A 164 0.98 -1.96 -11.94
C GLU A 164 2.22 -1.11 -11.62
N GLU A 165 2.13 0.22 -11.70
CA GLU A 165 3.21 1.14 -11.33
C GLU A 165 3.59 1.01 -9.84
N GLU A 166 2.61 0.92 -8.94
CA GLU A 166 2.87 0.70 -7.51
C GLU A 166 3.59 -0.62 -7.25
N GLU A 167 3.22 -1.69 -7.96
CA GLU A 167 3.91 -2.99 -7.86
C GLU A 167 5.34 -2.93 -8.38
N ILE A 168 5.57 -2.21 -9.49
CA ILE A 168 6.91 -2.00 -10.05
C ILE A 168 7.77 -1.22 -9.04
N GLN A 169 7.24 -0.13 -8.47
CA GLN A 169 7.94 0.65 -7.46
C GLN A 169 8.31 -0.18 -6.22
N LYS A 170 7.37 -1.00 -5.71
CA LYS A 170 7.64 -1.91 -4.58
C LYS A 170 8.74 -2.91 -4.92
N LYS A 171 8.75 -3.48 -6.13
CA LYS A 171 9.80 -4.41 -6.59
C LYS A 171 11.16 -3.73 -6.67
N GLU A 172 11.23 -2.53 -7.24
CA GLU A 172 12.47 -1.75 -7.32
C GLU A 172 13.02 -1.37 -5.94
N GLU A 173 12.16 -0.96 -5.00
CA GLU A 173 12.57 -0.66 -3.63
C GLU A 173 13.14 -1.90 -2.93
N LEU A 174 12.49 -3.05 -3.11
CA LEU A 174 12.94 -4.33 -2.57
C LEU A 174 14.30 -4.72 -3.17
N GLU A 175 14.49 -4.52 -4.47
CA GLU A 175 15.78 -4.75 -5.13
C GLU A 175 16.87 -3.82 -4.61
N LYS A 176 16.59 -2.53 -4.45
CA LYS A 176 17.52 -1.57 -3.83
C LYS A 176 17.88 -1.98 -2.40
N LEU A 177 16.92 -2.47 -1.62
CA LEU A 177 17.20 -3.03 -0.29
C LEU A 177 18.08 -4.27 -0.38
N ARG A 178 17.81 -5.19 -1.31
CA ARG A 178 18.66 -6.36 -1.55
C ARG A 178 20.08 -5.96 -1.94
N GLN A 179 20.27 -4.98 -2.80
CA GLN A 179 21.60 -4.47 -3.18
C GLN A 179 22.32 -3.81 -2.00
N ARG A 180 21.60 -3.08 -1.14
CA ARG A 180 22.17 -2.52 0.10
C ARG A 180 22.56 -3.61 1.10
N HIS A 181 21.78 -4.70 1.16
CA HIS A 181 21.99 -5.80 2.08
C HIS A 181 22.85 -6.94 1.51
N SER A 182 23.12 -6.95 0.20
CA SER A 182 24.02 -7.91 -0.42
C SER A 182 25.43 -7.62 0.07
N ARG A 183 25.85 -8.36 1.08
CA ARG A 183 27.23 -8.37 1.53
C ARG A 183 28.03 -9.16 0.50
N THR A 184 29.02 -8.53 -0.11
CA THR A 184 30.12 -9.26 -0.74
C THR A 184 30.81 -10.05 0.36
N ILE A 185 30.54 -11.36 0.43
CA ILE A 185 31.20 -12.25 1.37
C ILE A 185 32.69 -12.22 0.99
N PRO A 186 33.58 -11.64 1.82
CA PRO A 186 34.99 -11.65 1.51
C PRO A 186 35.45 -13.10 1.42
N ARG A 187 36.26 -13.42 0.41
CA ARG A 187 36.92 -14.73 0.34
C ARG A 187 37.60 -15.01 1.67
N SER A 188 37.44 -16.23 2.19
CA SER A 188 38.01 -16.64 3.47
C SER A 188 39.48 -16.28 3.51
N LEU A 189 39.89 -15.51 4.52
CA LEU A 189 41.29 -15.18 4.76
C LEU A 189 42.08 -16.50 4.96
N PRO A 190 43.30 -16.62 4.40
CA PRO A 190 44.13 -17.77 4.68
C PRO A 190 44.42 -17.86 6.18
N GLN A 191 44.47 -19.09 6.70
CA GLN A 191 44.81 -19.30 8.10
C GLN A 191 46.21 -18.75 8.41
N PRO A 192 46.40 -18.09 9.57
CA PRO A 192 47.71 -17.59 9.96
C PRO A 192 48.68 -18.75 10.13
N VAL A 193 49.76 -18.76 9.34
CA VAL A 193 50.83 -19.76 9.46
C VAL A 193 51.70 -19.37 10.65
N HIS A 194 51.61 -20.13 11.74
CA HIS A 194 52.50 -19.95 12.88
C HIS A 194 53.89 -20.51 12.55
N PRO A 195 54.98 -19.75 12.81
CA PRO A 195 56.32 -20.30 12.71
C PRO A 195 56.49 -21.42 13.76
N LYS A 196 57.10 -22.54 13.37
CA LYS A 196 57.46 -23.63 14.29
C LYS A 196 58.45 -23.10 15.33
N MET A 197 58.30 -23.51 16.59
CA MET A 197 59.14 -23.05 17.71
C MET A 197 60.63 -23.21 17.38
N GLN A 198 61.34 -22.10 17.27
CA GLN A 198 62.80 -22.06 17.21
C GLN A 198 63.34 -21.86 18.63
N ILE A 199 64.44 -22.53 18.95
CA ILE A 199 65.16 -22.34 20.21
C ILE A 199 65.81 -20.96 20.13
N ALA A 200 65.22 -19.96 20.78
CA ALA A 200 65.66 -18.58 20.69
C ALA A 200 67.00 -18.38 21.42
N THR A 201 67.92 -17.69 20.76
CA THR A 201 69.14 -17.18 21.41
C THR A 201 68.81 -16.00 22.34
N LYS A 202 69.72 -15.67 23.28
CA LYS A 202 69.47 -14.58 24.25
C LYS A 202 69.22 -13.23 23.56
N ASP A 203 69.93 -12.96 22.48
CA ASP A 203 69.81 -11.69 21.74
C ASP A 203 68.48 -11.61 20.97
N GLU A 204 68.04 -12.71 20.36
CA GLU A 204 66.71 -12.80 19.72
C GLU A 204 65.57 -12.61 20.73
N LEU A 205 65.74 -13.07 21.97
CA LEU A 205 64.76 -12.85 23.03
C LEU A 205 64.66 -11.36 23.40
N PHE A 206 65.79 -10.66 23.54
CA PHE A 206 65.79 -9.23 23.83
C PHE A 206 65.24 -8.40 22.67
N ASP A 207 65.54 -8.77 21.41
CA ASP A 207 64.98 -8.09 20.25
C ASP A 207 63.49 -8.38 20.06
N ALA A 208 63.03 -9.60 20.35
CA ALA A 208 61.60 -9.91 20.39
C ALA A 208 60.88 -9.13 21.50
N MET A 209 61.50 -8.97 22.68
CA MET A 209 60.96 -8.15 23.76
C MET A 209 60.90 -6.67 23.37
N ARG A 210 61.96 -6.12 22.76
CA ARG A 210 61.97 -4.74 22.26
C ARG A 210 60.88 -4.54 21.19
N ALA A 211 60.77 -5.47 20.24
CA ALA A 211 59.75 -5.44 19.20
C ALA A 211 58.33 -5.50 19.79
N ALA A 212 58.09 -6.36 20.79
CA ALA A 212 56.81 -6.45 21.48
C ALA A 212 56.46 -5.15 22.25
N ILE A 213 57.44 -4.54 22.93
CA ILE A 213 57.24 -3.26 23.62
C ILE A 213 56.90 -2.16 22.59
N ILE A 214 57.63 -2.10 21.48
CA ILE A 214 57.36 -1.12 20.41
C ILE A 214 55.97 -1.36 19.80
N GLU A 215 55.59 -2.61 19.55
CA GLU A 215 54.28 -2.96 18.98
C GLU A 215 53.13 -2.57 19.93
N THR A 216 53.28 -2.79 21.24
CA THR A 216 52.27 -2.38 22.23
C THR A 216 52.15 -0.86 22.34
N MET A 217 53.27 -0.13 22.27
CA MET A 217 53.26 1.34 22.19
C MET A 217 52.58 1.85 20.91
N GLN A 218 52.91 1.29 19.74
CA GLN A 218 52.27 1.65 18.47
C GLN A 218 50.77 1.32 18.47
N LYS A 219 50.36 0.18 19.03
CA LYS A 219 48.94 -0.18 19.22
C LYS A 219 48.23 0.83 20.11
N LYS A 220 48.83 1.22 21.24
CA LYS A 220 48.29 2.22 22.16
C LYS A 220 48.13 3.59 21.49
N GLU A 221 49.12 4.01 20.71
CA GLU A 221 49.08 5.28 19.98
C GLU A 221 48.03 5.26 18.86
N LYS A 222 47.96 4.17 18.08
CA LYS A 222 46.94 3.97 17.04
C LYS A 222 45.52 4.02 17.64
N LEU A 223 45.33 3.47 18.84
CA LEU A 223 44.06 3.51 19.57
C LEU A 223 43.72 4.94 20.02
N ARG A 224 44.70 5.69 20.54
CA ARG A 224 44.54 7.13 20.86
C ARG A 224 44.13 7.94 19.63
N ARG A 225 44.80 7.75 18.49
CA ARG A 225 44.46 8.41 17.21
C ARG A 225 43.05 8.03 16.73
N ARG A 226 42.60 6.80 16.93
CA ARG A 226 41.22 6.36 16.60
C ARG A 226 40.17 7.07 17.46
N ARG A 227 40.42 7.24 18.77
CA ARG A 227 39.49 7.95 19.68
C ARG A 227 39.34 9.42 19.27
N ILE A 228 40.46 10.12 19.04
CA ILE A 228 40.47 11.52 18.59
C ILE A 228 39.67 11.67 17.28
N ARG A 229 39.93 10.81 16.27
CA ARG A 229 39.17 10.83 15.00
C ARG A 229 37.68 10.56 15.17
N GLN A 230 37.28 9.71 16.12
CA GLN A 230 35.87 9.45 16.40
C GLN A 230 35.19 10.65 17.05
N GLU A 231 35.85 11.30 18.01
CA GLU A 231 35.37 12.52 18.67
C GLU A 231 35.23 13.67 17.68
N GLU A 232 36.22 13.92 16.83
CA GLU A 232 36.15 14.91 15.75
C GLU A 232 34.99 14.63 14.78
N LYS A 233 34.77 13.36 14.40
CA LYS A 233 33.63 12.99 13.54
C LYS A 233 32.29 13.24 14.24
N LYS A 234 32.18 12.97 15.54
CA LYS A 234 30.98 13.27 16.33
C LYS A 234 30.71 14.77 16.38
N GLN A 235 31.74 15.58 16.66
CA GLN A 235 31.62 17.04 16.68
C GLN A 235 31.23 17.60 15.31
N LYS A 236 31.84 17.13 14.21
CA LYS A 236 31.46 17.53 12.84
C LYS A 236 30.02 17.15 12.49
N ARG A 237 29.53 15.99 12.95
CA ARG A 237 28.13 15.60 12.77
C ARG A 237 27.18 16.53 13.53
N LEU A 238 27.51 16.86 14.79
CA LEU A 238 26.71 17.80 15.58
C LEU A 238 26.65 19.18 14.93
N GLN A 239 27.78 19.70 14.44
CA GLN A 239 27.84 20.98 13.72
C GLN A 239 27.01 20.96 12.43
N ARG A 240 27.04 19.87 11.65
CA ARG A 240 26.20 19.74 10.45
C ARG A 240 24.71 19.68 10.80
N LEU A 241 24.35 18.96 11.88
CA LEU A 241 22.97 18.87 12.35
C LEU A 241 22.46 20.20 12.91
N SER A 242 23.33 21.03 13.50
CA SER A 242 22.96 22.38 13.94
C SER A 242 22.87 23.35 12.77
N GLN A 243 23.76 23.25 11.77
CA GLN A 243 23.73 24.07 10.56
C GLN A 243 22.54 23.75 9.64
N ALA A 244 22.10 22.49 9.59
CA ALA A 244 21.01 22.03 8.74
C ALA A 244 19.61 22.24 9.33
N LYS A 245 19.51 22.69 10.59
CA LYS A 245 18.21 23.05 11.18
C LYS A 245 17.96 24.53 10.89
N LEU A 246 16.99 24.79 10.01
CA LEU A 246 16.37 26.12 9.95
C LEU A 246 15.90 26.47 11.38
N PRO A 247 16.08 27.73 11.83
CA PRO A 247 15.53 28.17 13.10
C PRO A 247 14.05 27.84 13.12
N LYS A 248 13.57 27.32 14.26
CA LYS A 248 12.21 26.78 14.42
C LYS A 248 11.13 27.78 13.98
N GLU A 249 11.42 29.07 14.10
CA GLU A 249 10.59 30.21 13.70
C GLU A 249 10.35 30.25 12.18
N LEU A 250 11.38 30.03 11.35
CA LEU A 250 11.23 30.02 9.88
C LEU A 250 10.49 28.76 9.40
N LEU A 251 10.73 27.62 10.07
CA LEU A 251 10.04 26.36 9.80
C LEU A 251 8.53 26.47 10.10
N LYS A 252 8.16 27.31 11.08
CA LYS A 252 6.79 27.60 11.50
C LYS A 252 6.00 28.41 10.46
N HIS A 253 6.62 29.40 9.82
CA HIS A 253 6.01 30.17 8.74
C HIS A 253 5.80 29.34 7.47
N ILE A 254 6.69 28.38 7.18
CA ILE A 254 6.59 27.50 6.00
C ILE A 254 5.57 26.37 6.22
N SER A 255 5.43 25.86 7.44
CA SER A 255 4.58 24.70 7.72
C SER A 255 3.08 25.00 7.81
N GLY A 256 2.67 26.26 7.94
CA GLY A 256 1.24 26.64 8.05
C GLY A 256 0.48 26.04 9.25
N LYS A 257 1.18 25.45 10.22
CA LYS A 257 0.55 24.90 11.43
C LYS A 257 0.16 26.04 12.37
N GLU A 258 -1.11 26.08 12.76
CA GLU A 258 -1.58 26.93 13.85
C GLU A 258 -0.77 26.64 15.12
N GLN A 259 -0.41 27.68 15.87
CA GLN A 259 0.39 27.53 17.07
C GLN A 259 -0.36 26.64 18.08
N THR A 260 0.30 25.63 18.63
CA THR A 260 -0.28 24.88 19.74
C THR A 260 -0.43 25.81 20.96
N ILE A 261 -1.41 25.51 21.81
CA ILE A 261 -1.68 26.32 23.03
C ILE A 261 -0.42 26.37 23.92
N GLU A 262 0.31 25.26 24.02
CA GLU A 262 1.57 25.18 24.78
C GLU A 262 2.66 26.07 24.20
N GLU A 263 2.85 26.07 22.87
CA GLU A 263 3.81 26.95 22.21
C GLU A 263 3.46 28.43 22.38
N LEU A 264 2.16 28.76 22.37
CA LEU A 264 1.70 30.12 22.63
C LEU A 264 2.05 30.55 24.06
N HIS A 265 1.81 29.68 25.04
CA HIS A 265 2.18 29.94 26.44
C HIS A 265 3.70 30.10 26.62
N GLU A 266 4.50 29.23 26.01
CA GLU A 266 5.96 29.32 26.05
C GLU A 266 6.49 30.57 25.34
N SER A 267 5.89 30.95 24.20
CA SER A 267 6.23 32.18 23.49
C SER A 267 6.01 33.41 24.37
N TRP A 268 4.87 33.51 25.04
CA TRP A 268 4.58 34.61 25.97
C TRP A 268 5.50 34.62 27.18
N LEU A 269 5.79 33.46 27.79
CA LEU A 269 6.78 33.37 28.87
C LEU A 269 8.15 33.87 28.45
N ASN A 270 8.60 33.50 27.25
CA ASN A 270 9.91 33.91 26.74
C ASN A 270 9.93 35.42 26.44
N ARG A 271 8.84 35.98 25.92
CA ARG A 271 8.68 37.44 25.75
C ARG A 271 8.74 38.17 27.09
N ILE A 272 8.02 37.68 28.11
CA ILE A 272 8.03 38.26 29.47
C ILE A 272 9.43 38.19 30.08
N LYS A 273 10.13 37.06 29.96
CA LYS A 273 11.53 36.92 30.40
C LYS A 273 12.47 37.89 29.69
N ALA A 274 12.31 38.07 28.38
CA ALA A 274 13.12 39.02 27.61
C ALA A 274 12.89 40.46 28.09
N ILE A 275 11.66 40.85 28.38
CA ILE A 275 11.32 42.20 28.89
C ILE A 275 11.93 42.41 30.29
N ILE A 276 11.82 41.42 31.17
CA ILE A 276 12.42 41.48 32.51
C ILE A 276 13.94 41.65 32.42
N ASN A 277 14.59 40.89 31.53
CA ASN A 277 16.04 40.97 31.31
C ASN A 277 16.48 42.32 30.72
N LEU A 278 15.64 42.96 29.90
CA LEU A 278 15.95 44.24 29.27
C LEU A 278 15.70 45.43 30.20
N ASN A 279 14.60 45.41 30.96
CA ASN A 279 14.14 46.55 31.76
C ASN A 279 14.48 46.44 33.24
N ASN A 280 14.97 45.29 33.74
CA ASN A 280 15.20 44.98 35.15
C ASN A 280 14.01 45.29 36.08
N LYS A 281 12.80 45.39 35.50
CA LYS A 281 11.55 45.73 36.17
C LYS A 281 10.49 44.70 35.78
N ASN A 282 9.53 44.51 36.69
CA ASN A 282 8.37 43.66 36.44
C ASN A 282 7.52 44.28 35.32
N PRO A 283 7.20 43.53 34.24
CA PRO A 283 6.43 44.06 33.14
C PRO A 283 5.00 44.38 33.58
N SER A 284 4.49 45.53 33.12
CA SER A 284 3.05 45.85 33.21
C SER A 284 2.30 45.21 32.05
N PHE A 285 1.05 44.80 32.29
CA PHE A 285 0.13 44.32 31.26
C PHE A 285 -0.01 45.30 30.08
N PHE A 286 0.06 46.60 30.33
CA PHE A 286 -0.02 47.61 29.26
C PHE A 286 1.22 47.65 28.36
N GLU A 287 2.39 47.30 28.87
CA GLU A 287 3.61 47.18 28.06
C GLU A 287 3.46 46.01 27.08
N LEU A 288 2.91 44.88 27.53
CA LEU A 288 2.60 43.74 26.66
C LEU A 288 1.52 44.09 25.63
N MET A 289 0.52 44.88 26.02
CA MET A 289 -0.52 45.37 25.11
C MET A 289 0.07 46.25 24.00
N ASN A 290 1.08 47.07 24.30
CA ASN A 290 1.75 47.91 23.30
C ASN A 290 2.55 47.08 22.29
N ILE A 291 3.10 45.93 22.70
CA ILE A 291 3.76 44.99 21.77
C ILE A 291 2.74 44.45 20.76
N ILE A 292 1.54 44.06 21.21
CA ILE A 292 0.48 43.57 20.30
C ILE A 292 0.03 44.65 19.31
N LYS A 293 -0.07 45.90 19.75
CA LYS A 293 -0.44 47.02 18.86
C LYS A 293 0.56 47.22 17.73
N ASN A 294 1.83 46.87 17.95
CA ASN A 294 2.90 46.97 16.96
C ASN A 294 2.96 45.74 16.02
N GLU A 295 2.53 44.56 16.49
CA GLU A 295 2.59 43.31 15.71
C GLU A 295 1.40 43.13 14.75
N GLU A 296 0.21 43.65 15.08
CA GLU A 296 -1.00 43.44 14.27
C GLU A 296 -1.61 44.75 13.74
N GLU A 297 -1.82 44.81 12.42
CA GLU A 297 -2.40 45.98 11.74
C GLU A 297 -3.94 46.04 11.85
N SER A 298 -4.60 44.88 11.93
CA SER A 298 -6.06 44.76 11.98
C SER A 298 -6.63 45.14 13.35
N SER A 299 -7.66 46.00 13.37
CA SER A 299 -8.38 46.37 14.59
C SER A 299 -9.09 45.18 15.25
N ILE A 300 -9.56 44.23 14.45
CA ILE A 300 -10.19 42.98 14.90
C ILE A 300 -9.12 42.00 15.39
N GLY A 301 -8.01 41.89 14.66
CA GLY A 301 -6.85 41.09 15.08
C GLY A 301 -6.40 41.47 16.49
N ARG A 302 -6.15 42.76 16.72
CA ARG A 302 -5.69 43.29 18.02
C ARG A 302 -6.58 42.85 19.18
N LYS A 303 -7.90 42.83 18.98
CA LYS A 303 -8.85 42.36 20.01
C LYS A 303 -8.69 40.86 20.28
N PHE A 304 -8.56 40.05 19.25
CA PHE A 304 -8.33 38.61 19.40
C PHE A 304 -6.96 38.30 20.02
N ALA A 305 -5.91 39.00 19.63
CA ALA A 305 -4.57 38.86 20.22
C ALA A 305 -4.54 39.28 21.69
N LEU A 306 -5.26 40.35 22.06
CA LEU A 306 -5.41 40.76 23.46
C LEU A 306 -6.11 39.67 24.27
N VAL A 307 -7.24 39.12 23.78
CA VAL A 307 -7.96 38.03 24.45
C VAL A 307 -7.05 36.79 24.59
N ARG A 308 -6.31 36.43 23.55
CA ARG A 308 -5.37 35.30 23.58
C ARG A 308 -4.23 35.51 24.57
N MET A 309 -3.65 36.72 24.60
CA MET A 309 -2.61 37.09 25.57
C MET A 309 -3.14 37.02 27.00
N PHE A 310 -4.33 37.58 27.25
CA PHE A 310 -4.94 37.56 28.57
C PHE A 310 -5.22 36.12 29.04
N LEU A 311 -5.78 35.27 28.18
CA LEU A 311 -6.00 33.86 28.49
C LEU A 311 -4.68 33.11 28.74
N ALA A 312 -3.63 33.39 27.96
CA ALA A 312 -2.31 32.80 28.17
C ALA A 312 -1.70 33.21 29.52
N LEU A 313 -1.80 34.50 29.90
CA LEU A 313 -1.33 34.98 31.20
C LEU A 313 -2.08 34.33 32.36
N MET A 314 -3.40 34.18 32.23
CA MET A 314 -4.22 33.48 33.24
C MET A 314 -3.79 32.02 33.38
N PHE A 315 -3.57 31.32 32.26
CA PHE A 315 -3.10 29.93 32.31
C PHE A 315 -1.71 29.80 32.92
N LEU A 316 -0.80 30.72 32.58
CA LEU A 316 0.55 30.75 33.14
C LEU A 316 0.57 31.08 34.65
N SER A 317 -0.38 31.89 35.11
CA SER A 317 -0.64 32.13 36.53
C SER A 317 -1.12 30.86 37.23
N THR A 318 -2.10 30.14 36.65
CA THR A 318 -2.56 28.85 37.22
C THR A 318 -1.47 27.78 37.25
N GLY A 319 -0.52 27.84 36.32
CA GLY A 319 0.64 26.93 36.26
C GLY A 319 1.82 27.34 37.15
N SER A 320 1.65 28.28 38.07
CA SER A 320 2.67 28.80 39.01
C SER A 320 3.97 29.27 38.33
N LYS A 321 3.87 29.80 37.11
CA LYS A 321 5.03 30.36 36.37
C LYS A 321 5.07 31.89 36.42
N LEU A 322 3.93 32.52 36.71
CA LEU A 322 3.77 33.96 36.82
C LEU A 322 2.89 34.31 38.01
N ASN A 323 3.26 35.36 38.72
CA ASN A 323 2.41 35.99 39.74
C ASN A 323 1.82 37.27 39.13
N LEU A 324 0.49 37.35 39.13
CA LEU A 324 -0.26 38.53 38.68
C LEU A 324 -0.75 39.28 39.92
N SER A 325 -0.29 40.51 40.10
CA SER A 325 -0.72 41.39 41.18
C SER A 325 -1.36 42.65 40.64
N GLN A 326 -2.54 42.99 41.17
CA GLN A 326 -3.27 44.21 40.85
C GLN A 326 -3.52 44.95 42.16
N GLU A 327 -3.10 46.21 42.24
CA GLU A 327 -3.18 47.01 43.47
C GLU A 327 -4.59 47.56 43.72
N ASP A 328 -5.30 47.99 42.68
CA ASP A 328 -6.70 48.46 42.76
C ASP A 328 -7.54 47.94 41.59
N GLU A 329 -8.86 47.86 41.79
CA GLU A 329 -9.81 47.48 40.73
C GLU A 329 -9.64 48.37 39.49
N PHE A 330 -9.52 47.73 38.31
CA PHE A 330 -9.30 48.36 37.00
C PHE A 330 -7.96 49.06 36.78
N LYS A 331 -6.97 48.93 37.68
CA LYS A 331 -5.59 49.41 37.45
C LYS A 331 -4.67 48.37 36.80
N ASP A 332 -3.48 48.81 36.39
CA ASP A 332 -2.44 47.98 35.78
C ASP A 332 -2.16 46.70 36.56
N ILE A 333 -2.07 45.59 35.83
CA ILE A 333 -1.65 44.30 36.37
C ILE A 333 -0.12 44.23 36.25
N SER A 334 0.56 44.13 37.39
CA SER A 334 1.99 43.87 37.46
C SER A 334 2.24 42.37 37.38
N ILE A 335 3.21 41.99 36.54
CA ILE A 335 3.55 40.59 36.26
C ILE A 335 4.93 40.33 36.82
N SER A 336 5.05 39.42 37.78
CA SER A 336 6.34 38.95 38.30
C SER A 336 6.55 37.48 37.95
N LEU A 337 7.81 37.11 37.68
CA LEU A 337 8.20 35.70 37.58
C LEU A 337 8.33 35.13 39.00
N GLN A 338 7.85 33.91 39.19
CA GLN A 338 8.02 33.18 40.45
C GLN A 338 9.41 32.54 40.55
#